data_AF-A0A553I7E0-F1
#
_entry.id   AF-A0A553I7E0-F1
#
_cell.length_a   1.000
_cell.length_b   1.000
_cell.length_c   1.000
_cell.angle_alpha   90.00
_cell.angle_beta   90.00
_cell.angle_gamma   90.00
#
_symmetry.space_group_name_H-M   'P 1'
#
loop_
_entity.id
_entity.type
_entity.pdbx_description
1 polymer ?
#
loop_
_entity_poly.entity_id
_entity_poly.type
_entity_poly.pdbx_seq_one_letter_code
_entity_poly.pdbx_strand_id
1 'polypeptide(L)'
;MNEYIFVTNSYVPMSPSSSELVVAHRPQPIVPSSVLTPPASLSPQSTQSSPAQSPPDRPAIVRSHELQPAKPTPNQMQSVFSSQTGEAYRSQQHTTQVWESHKEDIRRLYLDENRPLKEVMAIMRQRGFRATVRMYKSRFDKWGFSKNNSKREVVTMLQVQRQRNALGKRTTFQRNGREIAIDAYLKRKGISQYDLAEPGIAESLPEHLRCVTPPPETPLVIQTGGALSLQELVLQTARDLAWNPYCPADFPLVTSAAVYRGDALRCAITDITNADWLFHVGHYGRGGVMCEQGFKSLHLMVTRPSIYGLLHLLLFHLDAYNKGIIKEVWRYLAAYSATIKADGPLARLFQGISKFINTHEFDEYWNLIFECTERLLLIDEQSSGLPDGTIARLYPLIFIPRAHQYKQGPYRRLQDRCDWTRLTRGTKPRVPEEMAIYEASELLIIGGQSNWQGERVLDLAKSVLEKTKKFEYNVDFFVYIALNALANYYRADFQPGDPISSPKHQLSIQYLEQVCQLSEGRWDADLGYFMGDLEKLEEWHREAGDTFMADEVHRRWRRSLEQIPQQWERTH
;
A
#
# COMPACT_ATOMS: atom_id res chain seq x y z
N MET A 1 3.63 -14.34 -33.30
CA MET A 1 2.63 -15.40 -33.11
C MET A 1 3.38 -16.69 -32.83
N ASN A 2 3.27 -17.21 -31.61
CA ASN A 2 3.66 -18.55 -31.18
C ASN A 2 3.22 -18.63 -29.72
N GLU A 3 2.05 -19.20 -29.48
CA GLU A 3 1.56 -19.52 -28.15
C GLU A 3 2.16 -20.86 -27.72
N TYR A 4 2.66 -20.96 -26.49
CA TYR A 4 2.96 -22.26 -25.88
C TYR A 4 2.40 -22.29 -24.46
N ILE A 5 1.36 -23.11 -24.31
CA ILE A 5 0.62 -23.36 -23.09
C ILE A 5 0.87 -24.82 -22.71
N PHE A 6 1.52 -25.05 -21.57
CA PHE A 6 1.45 -26.30 -20.81
C PHE A 6 1.23 -25.88 -19.35
N VAL A 7 0.01 -25.94 -18.81
CA VAL A 7 -0.82 -27.12 -18.48
C VAL A 7 -0.19 -27.96 -17.37
N THR A 8 -0.90 -27.96 -16.24
CA THR A 8 -0.67 -28.81 -15.07
C THR A 8 -0.75 -30.29 -15.44
N ASN A 9 0.34 -31.04 -15.26
CA ASN A 9 0.29 -32.50 -15.31
C ASN A 9 -0.06 -33.05 -13.91
N SER A 10 -1.32 -33.43 -13.74
CA SER A 10 -1.79 -34.12 -12.54
C SER A 10 -1.17 -35.51 -12.43
N TYR A 11 -0.54 -35.84 -11.29
CA TYR A 11 -0.15 -37.21 -10.99
C TYR A 11 -0.58 -37.61 -9.57
N VAL A 12 -1.11 -38.84 -9.46
CA VAL A 12 -1.66 -39.38 -8.21
C VAL A 12 -0.52 -39.97 -7.38
N PRO A 13 -0.42 -39.67 -6.07
CA PRO A 13 0.61 -40.26 -5.21
C PRO A 13 0.32 -41.75 -4.95
N MET A 14 1.29 -42.62 -5.25
CA MET A 14 1.34 -43.96 -4.67
C MET A 14 2.28 -43.98 -3.46
N SER A 15 1.85 -44.69 -2.42
CA SER A 15 2.54 -44.81 -1.12
C SER A 15 3.79 -45.71 -1.21
N PRO A 16 4.74 -45.61 -0.26
CA PRO A 16 6.12 -46.04 -0.48
C PRO A 16 6.38 -47.54 -0.22
N SER A 17 7.38 -48.08 -0.91
CA SER A 17 8.12 -49.28 -0.50
C SER A 17 9.46 -48.89 0.13
N SER A 18 9.68 -49.32 1.37
CA SER A 18 10.87 -49.02 2.17
C SER A 18 12.09 -49.87 1.78
N SER A 19 13.28 -49.28 1.81
CA SER A 19 14.53 -49.97 2.22
C SER A 19 15.59 -48.92 2.60
N GLU A 20 15.94 -48.87 3.88
CA GLU A 20 17.02 -48.04 4.38
C GLU A 20 18.37 -48.76 4.22
N LEU A 21 19.45 -48.00 3.98
CA LEU A 21 20.81 -48.44 4.32
C LEU A 21 21.60 -47.25 4.87
N VAL A 22 21.81 -47.26 6.19
CA VAL A 22 22.52 -46.21 6.92
C VAL A 22 24.03 -46.48 6.92
N VAL A 23 24.83 -45.48 6.57
CA VAL A 23 26.27 -45.45 6.87
C VAL A 23 26.56 -44.15 7.61
N ALA A 24 26.93 -44.26 8.89
CA ALA A 24 27.26 -43.13 9.73
C ALA A 24 28.78 -42.96 9.91
N HIS A 25 29.27 -41.74 9.72
CA HIS A 25 30.63 -41.35 10.12
C HIS A 25 30.60 -40.13 11.03
N ARG A 26 31.53 -40.12 11.99
CA ARG A 26 31.48 -39.32 13.23
C ARG A 26 32.86 -38.73 13.51
N PRO A 27 33.00 -37.40 13.63
CA PRO A 27 34.13 -36.78 14.32
C PRO A 27 33.88 -36.70 15.84
N GLN A 28 34.95 -36.66 16.63
CA GLN A 28 34.96 -36.41 18.08
C GLN A 28 35.86 -35.18 18.38
N PRO A 29 35.72 -34.53 19.57
CA PRO A 29 35.99 -33.09 19.71
C PRO A 29 37.40 -32.73 20.22
N ILE A 30 37.72 -31.44 20.17
CA ILE A 30 38.89 -30.82 20.83
C ILE A 30 38.45 -29.57 21.62
N VAL A 31 38.83 -29.53 22.90
CA VAL A 31 38.64 -28.46 23.93
C VAL A 31 39.56 -28.84 25.13
N PRO A 32 39.83 -28.00 26.16
CA PRO A 32 39.40 -26.61 26.42
C PRO A 32 40.51 -25.65 26.94
N SER A 33 40.20 -24.34 27.02
CA SER A 33 40.55 -23.39 28.11
C SER A 33 40.08 -21.97 27.76
N SER A 34 39.71 -21.06 28.67
CA SER A 34 39.59 -21.14 30.15
C SER A 34 38.47 -20.21 30.69
N VAL A 35 38.10 -20.43 31.96
CA VAL A 35 36.91 -19.89 32.68
C VAL A 35 37.07 -18.44 33.18
N LEU A 36 35.97 -17.66 33.25
CA LEU A 36 35.66 -16.72 34.35
C LEU A 36 34.16 -16.31 34.39
N THR A 37 33.51 -16.42 35.57
CA THR A 37 32.10 -16.08 35.93
C THR A 37 31.84 -16.57 37.38
N PRO A 38 30.67 -16.37 38.05
CA PRO A 38 29.48 -15.54 37.78
C PRO A 38 29.48 -14.32 38.76
N PRO A 39 28.46 -13.90 39.59
CA PRO A 39 27.07 -14.35 39.86
C PRO A 39 26.02 -13.65 38.93
N ALA A 40 24.72 -14.00 38.82
CA ALA A 40 23.81 -15.02 39.36
C ALA A 40 22.64 -14.53 40.27
N SER A 41 21.44 -14.39 39.68
CA SER A 41 20.08 -14.48 40.26
C SER A 41 19.05 -14.19 39.13
N LEU A 42 17.80 -14.67 39.10
CA LEU A 42 17.10 -15.73 39.85
C LEU A 42 15.94 -16.28 38.97
N SER A 43 15.58 -17.55 39.14
CA SER A 43 14.33 -18.16 38.64
C SER A 43 13.69 -18.91 39.82
N PRO A 44 12.35 -19.01 39.95
CA PRO A 44 11.55 -19.95 39.12
C PRO A 44 10.15 -19.33 38.78
N GLN A 45 9.07 -20.02 38.36
CA GLN A 45 8.77 -21.45 38.19
C GLN A 45 7.66 -21.65 37.13
N SER A 46 7.49 -22.89 36.66
CA SER A 46 6.39 -23.29 35.76
C SER A 46 5.27 -24.04 36.51
N THR A 47 4.05 -23.99 35.96
CA THR A 47 2.96 -24.92 36.27
C THR A 47 2.24 -25.34 34.99
N GLN A 48 1.74 -26.57 34.95
CA GLN A 48 1.03 -27.17 33.80
C GLN A 48 -0.40 -27.55 34.19
N SER A 49 -1.35 -27.49 33.25
CA SER A 49 -2.55 -28.36 33.21
C SER A 49 -3.32 -28.24 31.89
N SER A 50 -4.02 -29.32 31.53
CA SER A 50 -4.88 -29.51 30.33
C SER A 50 -5.96 -30.58 30.66
N PRO A 51 -6.84 -31.04 29.74
CA PRO A 51 -8.04 -30.32 29.26
C PRO A 51 -9.35 -31.19 29.30
N ALA A 52 -10.57 -30.61 29.23
CA ALA A 52 -11.80 -31.35 28.85
C ALA A 52 -13.05 -30.49 28.48
N GLN A 53 -13.55 -30.68 27.25
CA GLN A 53 -14.94 -30.98 26.78
C GLN A 53 -16.24 -30.32 27.37
N SER A 54 -17.25 -30.26 26.49
CA SER A 54 -18.69 -29.93 26.68
C SER A 54 -19.57 -31.03 26.01
N PRO A 55 -20.93 -31.01 25.95
CA PRO A 55 -21.98 -30.12 26.50
C PRO A 55 -23.01 -30.91 27.39
N PRO A 56 -24.28 -30.47 27.63
CA PRO A 56 -25.38 -30.84 26.70
C PRO A 56 -26.64 -29.92 26.60
N ASP A 57 -27.26 -29.94 25.41
CA ASP A 57 -28.71 -29.98 25.04
C ASP A 57 -29.81 -28.95 25.45
N ARG A 58 -30.99 -29.17 24.81
CA ARG A 58 -32.09 -28.24 24.48
C ARG A 58 -33.46 -28.81 24.90
N PRO A 59 -34.51 -27.97 25.01
CA PRO A 59 -35.64 -28.04 24.05
C PRO A 59 -36.17 -26.63 23.64
N ALA A 60 -37.07 -26.38 22.68
CA ALA A 60 -37.60 -27.01 21.46
C ALA A 60 -39.14 -26.80 21.33
N ILE A 61 -39.62 -26.45 20.11
CA ILE A 61 -41.04 -26.53 19.64
C ILE A 61 -42.02 -25.46 20.25
N VAL A 62 -42.89 -24.72 19.53
CA VAL A 62 -43.21 -24.60 18.08
C VAL A 62 -43.65 -23.16 17.63
N ARG A 63 -44.46 -23.00 16.57
CA ARG A 63 -44.90 -21.75 15.88
C ARG A 63 -46.40 -21.44 16.06
N SER A 64 -46.82 -20.17 15.86
CA SER A 64 -47.97 -19.80 15.00
C SER A 64 -48.11 -18.28 14.69
N HIS A 65 -48.51 -17.97 13.44
CA HIS A 65 -49.10 -16.76 12.82
C HIS A 65 -48.89 -15.30 13.32
N GLU A 66 -48.24 -14.51 12.45
CA GLU A 66 -48.77 -13.33 11.68
C GLU A 66 -49.54 -12.12 12.30
N LEU A 67 -49.43 -11.02 11.53
CA LEU A 67 -50.15 -9.73 11.55
C LEU A 67 -49.67 -8.62 12.52
N GLN A 68 -50.01 -7.38 12.13
CA GLN A 68 -49.37 -6.12 12.55
C GLN A 68 -50.04 -5.48 13.77
N PRO A 69 -49.31 -4.61 14.50
CA PRO A 69 -49.92 -3.36 14.97
C PRO A 69 -49.05 -2.11 14.77
N ALA A 70 -49.66 -0.93 14.90
CA ALA A 70 -49.03 0.37 14.72
C ALA A 70 -48.80 1.15 16.03
N LYS A 71 -47.88 2.13 15.97
CA LYS A 71 -47.62 3.27 16.88
C LYS A 71 -48.35 3.33 18.25
N PRO A 72 -47.63 3.30 19.38
CA PRO A 72 -48.17 3.71 20.68
C PRO A 72 -48.25 5.24 20.83
N THR A 73 -49.21 5.71 21.63
CA THR A 73 -49.38 7.12 22.05
C THR A 73 -49.06 7.24 23.54
N PRO A 74 -48.48 8.36 24.06
CA PRO A 74 -48.06 8.43 25.47
C PRO A 74 -49.21 8.49 26.48
N ASN A 75 -48.98 7.93 27.67
CA ASN A 75 -49.94 7.87 28.78
C ASN A 75 -50.35 9.24 29.31
N GLN A 76 -51.59 9.33 29.79
CA GLN A 76 -51.97 10.28 30.83
C GLN A 76 -51.62 9.72 32.20
N MET A 77 -51.18 10.58 33.12
CA MET A 77 -51.28 10.32 34.56
C MET A 77 -51.70 11.61 35.25
N GLN A 78 -52.75 11.53 36.06
CA GLN A 78 -53.36 12.71 36.68
C GLN A 78 -52.48 13.24 37.82
N SER A 79 -52.41 14.55 37.96
CA SER A 79 -51.93 15.22 39.17
C SER A 79 -52.87 16.36 39.52
N VAL A 80 -53.33 16.37 40.77
CA VAL A 80 -54.29 17.34 41.29
C VAL A 80 -53.51 18.58 41.74
N PHE A 81 -53.83 19.77 41.20
CA PHE A 81 -53.57 21.00 41.93
C PHE A 81 -54.62 22.10 41.72
N SER A 82 -54.97 22.68 42.88
CA SER A 82 -55.89 23.77 43.18
C SER A 82 -56.25 24.78 42.08
N SER A 83 -57.54 25.08 42.01
CA SER A 83 -58.10 26.26 41.34
C SER A 83 -57.82 27.55 42.13
N GLN A 84 -57.10 28.51 41.55
CA GLN A 84 -57.20 29.94 41.91
C GLN A 84 -56.60 30.85 40.83
N THR A 85 -56.97 32.15 40.87
CA THR A 85 -56.49 33.28 40.04
C THR A 85 -56.41 33.06 38.52
N GLY A 86 -57.54 33.25 37.83
CA GLY A 86 -57.58 33.34 36.37
C GLY A 86 -57.13 34.70 35.83
N GLU A 87 -55.83 34.93 35.67
CA GLU A 87 -55.31 36.01 34.81
C GLU A 87 -55.24 35.56 33.34
N ALA A 88 -56.32 35.78 32.58
CA ALA A 88 -56.30 35.63 31.14
C ALA A 88 -55.47 36.77 30.50
N TYR A 89 -54.14 36.59 30.42
CA TYR A 89 -53.22 37.57 29.84
C TYR A 89 -53.62 37.97 28.41
N ARG A 90 -54.32 39.11 28.29
CA ARG A 90 -54.65 39.75 27.01
C ARG A 90 -53.38 39.89 26.19
N SER A 91 -53.30 39.18 25.06
CA SER A 91 -52.20 39.34 24.12
C SER A 91 -52.24 40.76 23.55
N GLN A 92 -51.26 41.59 23.92
CA GLN A 92 -51.12 42.93 23.37
C GLN A 92 -51.01 42.83 21.85
N GLN A 93 -51.97 43.42 21.14
CA GLN A 93 -51.93 43.51 19.68
C GLN A 93 -50.97 44.64 19.29
N HIS A 94 -49.67 44.34 19.34
CA HIS A 94 -48.63 45.26 18.89
C HIS A 94 -48.89 45.68 17.45
N THR A 95 -48.92 47.00 17.21
CA THR A 95 -49.13 47.56 15.88
C THR A 95 -47.99 47.16 14.94
N THR A 96 -48.19 47.28 13.62
CA THR A 96 -47.13 46.94 12.66
C THR A 96 -45.85 47.75 12.90
N GLN A 97 -45.95 49.00 13.34
CA GLN A 97 -44.78 49.83 13.67
C GLN A 97 -43.95 49.25 14.82
N VAL A 98 -44.60 48.76 15.88
CA VAL A 98 -43.92 48.11 17.03
C VAL A 98 -43.33 46.74 16.66
N TRP A 99 -43.93 46.03 15.69
CA TRP A 99 -43.31 44.83 15.12
C TRP A 99 -42.06 45.15 14.30
N GLU A 100 -42.10 46.15 13.41
CA GLU A 100 -40.91 46.51 12.62
C GLU A 100 -39.79 47.10 13.50
N SER A 101 -40.10 47.86 14.58
CA SER A 101 -39.07 48.37 15.50
C SER A 101 -38.32 47.28 16.28
N HIS A 102 -38.94 46.11 16.47
CA HIS A 102 -38.28 44.95 17.07
C HIS A 102 -37.75 43.92 16.05
N LYS A 103 -37.91 44.17 14.74
CA LYS A 103 -37.62 43.21 13.68
C LYS A 103 -36.18 42.73 13.66
N GLU A 104 -35.21 43.64 13.64
CA GLU A 104 -33.78 43.27 13.62
C GLU A 104 -33.34 42.65 14.95
N ASP A 105 -33.98 43.02 16.05
CA ASP A 105 -33.74 42.45 17.38
C ASP A 105 -34.22 40.99 17.47
N ILE A 106 -35.41 40.73 16.92
CA ILE A 106 -36.00 39.40 16.77
C ILE A 106 -35.23 38.57 15.72
N ARG A 107 -34.77 39.18 14.62
CA ARG A 107 -33.92 38.58 13.58
C ARG A 107 -32.63 38.04 14.18
N ARG A 108 -31.91 38.89 14.94
CA ARG A 108 -30.68 38.54 15.65
C ARG A 108 -30.90 37.34 16.58
N LEU A 109 -31.90 37.41 17.45
CA LEU A 109 -32.21 36.34 18.39
C LEU A 109 -32.61 35.02 17.69
N TYR A 110 -33.44 35.10 16.65
CA TYR A 110 -34.01 33.92 16.01
C TYR A 110 -33.08 33.28 14.99
N LEU A 111 -32.49 34.06 14.08
CA LEU A 111 -31.67 33.57 12.96
C LEU A 111 -30.18 33.56 13.31
N ASP A 112 -29.64 34.70 13.74
CA ASP A 112 -28.18 34.90 13.81
C ASP A 112 -27.59 34.19 15.04
N GLU A 113 -28.20 34.34 16.21
CA GLU A 113 -27.97 33.53 17.43
C GLU A 113 -28.58 32.11 17.31
N ASN A 114 -29.46 31.88 16.32
CA ASN A 114 -30.15 30.62 16.07
C ASN A 114 -31.03 30.08 17.23
N ARG A 115 -31.53 30.93 18.13
CA ARG A 115 -32.34 30.45 19.27
C ARG A 115 -33.67 29.82 18.85
N PRO A 116 -34.20 28.81 19.58
CA PRO A 116 -35.56 28.31 19.35
C PRO A 116 -36.58 29.40 19.68
N LEU A 117 -37.73 29.40 18.98
CA LEU A 117 -38.77 30.43 19.13
C LEU A 117 -39.25 30.59 20.59
N LYS A 118 -39.23 29.52 21.41
CA LYS A 118 -39.56 29.60 22.85
C LYS A 118 -38.61 30.54 23.61
N GLU A 119 -37.31 30.50 23.34
CA GLU A 119 -36.32 31.40 23.95
C GLU A 119 -36.47 32.83 23.43
N VAL A 120 -36.62 33.01 22.11
CA VAL A 120 -36.84 34.35 21.52
C VAL A 120 -38.05 35.03 22.17
N MET A 121 -39.15 34.28 22.35
CA MET A 121 -40.33 34.76 23.06
C MET A 121 -40.11 35.05 24.55
N ALA A 122 -39.20 34.36 25.23
CA ALA A 122 -38.85 34.61 26.62
C ALA A 122 -37.99 35.88 26.77
N ILE A 123 -36.97 36.04 25.93
CA ILE A 123 -36.07 37.21 25.92
C ILE A 123 -36.85 38.48 25.54
N MET A 124 -37.68 38.41 24.49
CA MET A 124 -38.51 39.56 24.11
C MET A 124 -39.57 39.89 25.18
N ARG A 125 -40.10 38.90 25.90
CA ARG A 125 -40.99 39.13 27.05
C ARG A 125 -40.29 39.83 28.22
N GLN A 126 -39.03 39.51 28.49
CA GLN A 126 -38.20 40.24 29.47
C GLN A 126 -37.98 41.70 29.03
N ARG A 127 -37.85 41.95 27.72
CA ARG A 127 -37.82 43.29 27.10
C ARG A 127 -39.22 43.93 26.95
N GLY A 128 -40.22 43.48 27.71
CA GLY A 128 -41.59 44.01 27.71
C GLY A 128 -42.49 43.56 26.55
N PHE A 129 -41.93 43.05 25.45
CA PHE A 129 -42.68 42.71 24.24
C PHE A 129 -43.42 41.36 24.37
N ARG A 130 -44.71 41.42 24.75
CA ARG A 130 -45.58 40.25 24.93
C ARG A 130 -46.42 39.94 23.68
N ALA A 131 -46.06 38.90 22.93
CA ALA A 131 -46.82 38.38 21.78
C ALA A 131 -46.95 36.84 21.79
N THR A 132 -47.86 36.28 20.98
CA THR A 132 -48.12 34.82 20.92
C THR A 132 -47.30 34.10 19.85
N VAL A 133 -47.15 32.77 19.97
CA VAL A 133 -46.43 31.91 19.01
C VAL A 133 -46.96 32.10 17.57
N ARG A 134 -48.29 32.25 17.41
CA ARG A 134 -48.94 32.43 16.11
C ARG A 134 -48.60 33.78 15.48
N MET A 135 -48.51 34.84 16.29
CA MET A 135 -48.12 36.18 15.83
C MET A 135 -46.66 36.21 15.37
N TYR A 136 -45.74 35.59 16.13
CA TYR A 136 -44.34 35.44 15.74
C TYR A 136 -44.18 34.69 14.42
N LYS A 137 -44.83 33.52 14.26
CA LYS A 137 -44.78 32.77 13.01
C LYS A 137 -45.30 33.60 11.82
N SER A 138 -46.48 34.20 11.94
CA SER A 138 -47.05 35.05 10.89
C SER A 138 -46.15 36.25 10.52
N ARG A 139 -45.38 36.77 11.47
CA ARG A 139 -44.37 37.82 11.21
C ARG A 139 -43.11 37.25 10.55
N PHE A 140 -42.65 36.06 10.95
CA PHE A 140 -41.54 35.36 10.28
C PHE A 140 -41.88 35.05 8.83
N ASP A 141 -43.09 34.56 8.56
CA ASP A 141 -43.58 34.29 7.20
C ASP A 141 -43.61 35.60 6.38
N LYS A 142 -44.11 36.70 6.95
CA LYS A 142 -44.13 38.03 6.31
C LYS A 142 -42.74 38.67 6.14
N TRP A 143 -41.75 38.29 6.94
CA TRP A 143 -40.37 38.79 6.88
C TRP A 143 -39.38 37.84 6.19
N GLY A 144 -39.83 36.67 5.71
CA GLY A 144 -38.97 35.65 5.09
C GLY A 144 -38.02 34.92 6.06
N PHE A 145 -38.28 34.95 7.37
CA PHE A 145 -37.41 34.38 8.40
C PHE A 145 -37.55 32.85 8.50
N SER A 146 -37.08 32.12 7.48
CA SER A 146 -36.93 30.66 7.55
C SER A 146 -35.56 30.24 8.10
N LYS A 147 -35.56 29.19 8.94
CA LYS A 147 -34.36 28.44 9.35
C LYS A 147 -34.01 27.25 8.46
N ASN A 148 -34.95 26.81 7.62
CA ASN A 148 -34.82 25.59 6.82
C ASN A 148 -34.71 25.95 5.34
N ASN A 149 -33.86 25.22 4.63
CA ASN A 149 -33.73 25.39 3.18
C ASN A 149 -34.92 24.77 2.45
N SER A 150 -35.55 25.55 1.57
CA SER A 150 -36.62 25.09 0.68
C SER A 150 -36.08 24.18 -0.43
N LYS A 151 -36.93 23.33 -1.04
CA LYS A 151 -36.52 22.53 -2.22
C LYS A 151 -36.06 23.45 -3.36
N ARG A 152 -36.75 24.58 -3.60
CA ARG A 152 -36.36 25.58 -4.62
C ARG A 152 -35.00 26.20 -4.29
N GLU A 153 -34.79 26.65 -3.04
CA GLU A 153 -33.51 27.20 -2.60
C GLU A 153 -32.34 26.22 -2.85
N VAL A 154 -32.53 24.93 -2.58
CA VAL A 154 -31.52 23.89 -2.85
C VAL A 154 -31.29 23.66 -4.35
N VAL A 155 -32.33 23.69 -5.19
CA VAL A 155 -32.18 23.64 -6.66
C VAL A 155 -31.38 24.84 -7.17
N THR A 156 -31.73 26.06 -6.77
CA THR A 156 -31.00 27.28 -7.19
C THR A 156 -29.54 27.24 -6.73
N MET A 157 -29.26 26.80 -5.50
CA MET A 157 -27.88 26.62 -5.02
C MET A 157 -27.11 25.59 -5.88
N LEU A 158 -27.70 24.43 -6.20
CA LEU A 158 -27.07 23.43 -7.07
C LEU A 158 -26.81 23.95 -8.49
N GLN A 159 -27.72 24.75 -9.06
CA GLN A 159 -27.54 25.40 -10.36
C GLN A 159 -26.37 26.41 -10.34
N VAL A 160 -26.32 27.29 -9.34
CA VAL A 160 -25.19 28.24 -9.14
C VAL A 160 -23.87 27.51 -8.92
N GLN A 161 -23.89 26.40 -8.15
CA GLN A 161 -22.69 25.60 -7.88
C GLN A 161 -22.15 24.97 -9.16
N ARG A 162 -23.01 24.44 -10.04
CA ARG A 162 -22.61 23.89 -11.34
C ARG A 162 -22.01 24.95 -12.26
N GLN A 163 -22.68 26.09 -12.42
CA GLN A 163 -22.17 27.19 -13.25
C GLN A 163 -20.80 27.68 -12.77
N ARG A 164 -20.58 27.76 -11.45
CA ARG A 164 -19.31 28.19 -10.89
C ARG A 164 -18.22 27.12 -10.93
N ASN A 165 -18.57 25.84 -10.72
CA ASN A 165 -17.63 24.72 -10.89
C ASN A 165 -17.16 24.58 -12.34
N ALA A 166 -18.04 24.82 -13.33
CA ALA A 166 -17.66 24.86 -14.76
C ALA A 166 -16.68 26.02 -15.09
N LEU A 167 -16.60 27.03 -14.23
CA LEU A 167 -15.62 28.14 -14.28
C LEU A 167 -14.46 27.94 -13.29
N GLY A 168 -14.23 26.72 -12.78
CA GLY A 168 -13.18 26.38 -11.82
C GLY A 168 -13.37 26.92 -10.38
N LYS A 169 -14.49 27.60 -10.11
CA LYS A 169 -14.71 28.33 -8.84
C LYS A 169 -15.45 27.47 -7.83
N ARG A 170 -14.69 26.83 -6.92
CA ARG A 170 -15.26 26.19 -5.72
C ARG A 170 -16.16 27.17 -4.97
N THR A 171 -17.26 26.65 -4.44
CA THR A 171 -18.37 27.47 -3.93
C THR A 171 -18.98 26.82 -2.69
N THR A 172 -19.03 27.58 -1.59
CA THR A 172 -19.81 27.28 -0.41
C THR A 172 -21.01 28.22 -0.35
N PHE A 173 -22.09 27.80 0.32
CA PHE A 173 -23.30 28.63 0.48
C PHE A 173 -23.51 28.92 1.96
N GLN A 174 -23.79 30.17 2.29
CA GLN A 174 -24.02 30.62 3.65
C GLN A 174 -25.41 31.24 3.81
N ARG A 175 -26.13 30.84 4.86
CA ARG A 175 -27.35 31.49 5.35
C ARG A 175 -26.99 32.29 6.60
N ASN A 176 -27.06 33.61 6.52
CA ASN A 176 -26.72 34.53 7.63
C ASN A 176 -25.35 34.20 8.30
N GLY A 177 -24.31 34.00 7.49
CA GLY A 177 -22.94 33.71 7.94
C GLY A 177 -22.67 32.26 8.41
N ARG A 178 -23.68 31.37 8.41
CA ARG A 178 -23.49 29.93 8.71
C ARG A 178 -23.55 29.11 7.42
N GLU A 179 -22.64 28.16 7.27
CA GLU A 179 -22.57 27.31 6.08
C GLU A 179 -23.76 26.34 5.94
N ILE A 180 -24.14 26.06 4.69
CA ILE A 180 -25.24 25.19 4.31
C ILE A 180 -24.70 23.84 3.82
N ALA A 181 -24.83 22.81 4.66
CA ALA A 181 -24.54 21.43 4.27
C ALA A 181 -25.61 20.88 3.30
N ILE A 182 -25.45 21.13 1.99
CA ILE A 182 -26.37 20.66 0.94
C ILE A 182 -26.48 19.12 0.95
N ASP A 183 -25.37 18.41 1.13
CA ASP A 183 -25.36 16.93 1.16
C ASP A 183 -26.21 16.36 2.31
N ALA A 184 -26.30 17.05 3.44
CA ALA A 184 -27.14 16.65 4.55
C ALA A 184 -28.64 16.81 4.21
N TYR A 185 -29.00 17.80 3.38
CA TYR A 185 -30.36 17.91 2.85
C TYR A 185 -30.68 16.78 1.86
N LEU A 186 -29.77 16.51 0.91
CA LEU A 186 -29.93 15.45 -0.09
C LEU A 186 -30.09 14.07 0.58
N LYS A 187 -29.17 13.71 1.49
CA LYS A 187 -29.24 12.48 2.30
C LYS A 187 -30.52 12.37 3.11
N ARG A 188 -30.95 13.45 3.80
CA ARG A 188 -32.20 13.46 4.59
C ARG A 188 -33.47 13.42 3.74
N LYS A 189 -33.37 13.64 2.43
CA LYS A 189 -34.52 13.56 1.50
C LYS A 189 -34.54 12.31 0.65
N GLY A 190 -33.45 11.55 0.56
CA GLY A 190 -33.34 10.42 -0.36
C GLY A 190 -33.36 10.86 -1.83
N ILE A 191 -32.85 12.07 -2.10
CA ILE A 191 -32.85 12.69 -3.44
C ILE A 191 -31.39 12.91 -3.84
N SER A 192 -31.03 12.43 -5.02
CA SER A 192 -29.71 12.62 -5.64
C SER A 192 -29.53 14.05 -6.14
N GLN A 193 -28.26 14.49 -6.29
CA GLN A 193 -27.95 15.72 -6.99
C GLN A 193 -28.41 15.71 -8.46
N TYR A 194 -28.59 14.51 -9.04
CA TYR A 194 -29.07 14.33 -10.42
C TYR A 194 -30.61 14.43 -10.53
N ASP A 195 -31.37 14.08 -9.50
CA ASP A 195 -32.84 14.15 -9.49
C ASP A 195 -33.37 15.59 -9.40
N LEU A 196 -32.50 16.54 -9.08
CA LEU A 196 -32.75 17.98 -9.04
C LEU A 196 -32.12 18.71 -10.25
N ALA A 197 -31.69 17.97 -11.27
CA ALA A 197 -30.88 18.47 -12.39
C ALA A 197 -31.70 18.99 -13.57
N GLU A 198 -32.71 19.83 -13.35
CA GLU A 198 -33.37 20.53 -14.46
C GLU A 198 -32.34 21.41 -15.22
N PRO A 199 -32.21 21.26 -16.55
CA PRO A 199 -31.23 21.98 -17.36
C PRO A 199 -31.67 23.43 -17.58
N GLY A 200 -31.47 24.26 -16.55
CA GLY A 200 -31.79 25.68 -16.55
C GLY A 200 -30.61 26.57 -16.15
N ILE A 201 -30.65 27.83 -16.61
CA ILE A 201 -29.78 28.89 -16.11
C ILE A 201 -30.22 29.22 -14.67
N ALA A 202 -29.27 29.35 -13.75
CA ALA A 202 -29.58 29.64 -12.35
C ALA A 202 -30.33 30.99 -12.20
N GLU A 203 -31.42 30.97 -11.43
CA GLU A 203 -32.02 32.20 -10.89
C GLU A 203 -31.01 32.89 -9.95
N SER A 204 -31.13 34.21 -9.77
CA SER A 204 -30.34 34.94 -8.78
C SER A 204 -30.65 34.44 -7.36
N LEU A 205 -29.61 34.30 -6.54
CA LEU A 205 -29.79 33.85 -5.16
C LEU A 205 -30.61 34.87 -4.35
N PRO A 206 -31.61 34.43 -3.56
CA PRO A 206 -32.28 35.28 -2.57
C PRO A 206 -31.29 35.94 -1.62
N GLU A 207 -31.56 37.18 -1.20
CA GLU A 207 -30.64 38.02 -0.38
C GLU A 207 -30.05 37.35 0.87
N HIS A 208 -30.80 36.41 1.46
CA HIS A 208 -30.41 35.67 2.67
C HIS A 208 -29.48 34.47 2.41
N LEU A 209 -29.20 34.14 1.14
CA LEU A 209 -28.27 33.09 0.69
C LEU A 209 -27.07 33.73 -0.01
N ARG A 210 -25.89 33.65 0.60
CA ARG A 210 -24.64 34.13 0.00
C ARG A 210 -23.85 32.96 -0.59
N CYS A 211 -23.61 33.02 -1.89
CA CYS A 211 -22.57 32.24 -2.55
C CYS A 211 -21.21 32.84 -2.18
N VAL A 212 -20.34 32.05 -1.56
CA VAL A 212 -18.99 32.46 -1.16
C VAL A 212 -17.98 31.60 -1.91
N THR A 213 -16.98 32.25 -2.53
CA THR A 213 -15.72 31.56 -2.83
C THR A 213 -14.98 31.47 -1.49
N PRO A 214 -14.70 30.27 -0.94
CA PRO A 214 -13.90 30.20 0.28
C PRO A 214 -12.53 30.88 0.05
N PRO A 215 -11.88 31.42 1.09
CA PRO A 215 -10.50 31.88 1.00
C PRO A 215 -9.60 30.77 0.45
N PRO A 216 -8.43 31.10 -0.13
CA PRO A 216 -7.45 30.10 -0.51
C PRO A 216 -6.92 29.40 0.76
N GLU A 217 -7.53 28.27 1.09
CA GLU A 217 -6.98 27.29 2.03
C GLU A 217 -5.57 26.88 1.55
N THR A 218 -4.67 26.66 2.52
CA THR A 218 -3.28 26.22 2.34
C THR A 218 -3.16 25.27 1.15
N PRO A 219 -2.38 25.63 0.12
CA PRO A 219 -2.73 25.46 -1.29
C PRO A 219 -3.42 24.13 -1.56
N LEU A 220 -4.72 24.21 -1.82
CA LEU A 220 -5.58 23.07 -2.12
C LEU A 220 -4.90 22.15 -3.12
N VAL A 221 -4.39 21.01 -2.61
CA VAL A 221 -4.00 19.88 -3.44
C VAL A 221 -5.18 19.60 -4.34
N ILE A 222 -4.96 19.79 -5.64
CA ILE A 222 -5.99 19.58 -6.66
C ILE A 222 -6.53 18.18 -6.42
N GLN A 223 -7.84 18.04 -6.22
CA GLN A 223 -8.50 16.73 -6.16
C GLN A 223 -8.57 16.15 -7.57
N THR A 224 -7.37 15.82 -8.07
CA THR A 224 -7.14 14.92 -9.18
C THR A 224 -7.77 13.57 -8.83
N GLY A 225 -8.18 12.80 -9.85
CA GLY A 225 -8.81 11.50 -9.64
C GLY A 225 -7.95 10.59 -8.74
N GLY A 226 -8.57 9.71 -7.96
CA GLY A 226 -7.92 9.03 -6.83
C GLY A 226 -6.51 8.46 -7.11
N ALA A 227 -6.31 7.90 -8.31
CA ALA A 227 -5.01 7.46 -8.81
C ALA A 227 -3.92 8.57 -8.78
N LEU A 228 -4.19 9.73 -9.37
CA LEU A 228 -3.26 10.88 -9.42
C LEU A 228 -2.97 11.43 -8.01
N SER A 229 -3.96 11.46 -7.13
CA SER A 229 -3.76 11.88 -5.73
C SER A 229 -2.90 10.88 -4.94
N LEU A 230 -2.90 9.59 -5.32
CA LEU A 230 -2.00 8.58 -4.75
C LEU A 230 -0.60 8.64 -5.36
N GLN A 231 -0.47 8.98 -6.65
CA GLN A 231 0.83 9.19 -7.31
C GLN A 231 1.62 10.32 -6.66
N GLU A 232 1.01 11.50 -6.44
CA GLU A 232 1.70 12.59 -5.72
C GLU A 232 1.99 12.21 -4.25
N LEU A 233 1.15 11.38 -3.63
CA LEU A 233 1.38 10.92 -2.26
C LEU A 233 2.52 9.88 -2.16
N VAL A 234 2.75 9.07 -3.20
CA VAL A 234 3.98 8.25 -3.33
C VAL A 234 5.20 9.16 -3.47
N LEU A 235 5.15 10.17 -4.33
CA LEU A 235 6.27 11.10 -4.54
C LEU A 235 6.57 11.95 -3.29
N GLN A 236 5.56 12.47 -2.59
CA GLN A 236 5.70 13.11 -1.28
C GLN A 236 6.36 12.15 -0.28
N THR A 237 5.83 10.92 -0.13
CA THR A 237 6.37 9.95 0.83
C THR A 237 7.82 9.56 0.50
N ALA A 238 8.17 9.43 -0.79
CA ALA A 238 9.54 9.14 -1.20
C ALA A 238 10.50 10.31 -0.88
N ARG A 239 10.10 11.56 -1.14
CA ARG A 239 10.87 12.75 -0.73
C ARG A 239 11.06 12.79 0.79
N ASP A 240 9.98 12.65 1.55
CA ASP A 240 10.00 12.67 3.01
C ASP A 240 10.90 11.56 3.61
N LEU A 241 11.03 10.41 2.92
CA LEU A 241 11.91 9.31 3.34
C LEU A 241 13.36 9.44 2.84
N ALA A 242 13.62 10.19 1.76
CA ALA A 242 14.98 10.45 1.28
C ALA A 242 15.71 11.54 2.09
N TRP A 243 14.97 12.47 2.70
CA TRP A 243 15.53 13.52 3.56
C TRP A 243 15.55 13.16 5.06
N ASN A 244 15.02 12.01 5.46
CA ASN A 244 14.91 11.61 6.87
C ASN A 244 15.98 10.57 7.26
N PRO A 245 17.04 10.95 8.00
CA PRO A 245 18.16 10.07 8.29
C PRO A 245 17.82 9.06 9.40
N TYR A 246 17.27 7.90 9.02
CA TYR A 246 17.32 6.67 9.83
C TYR A 246 18.70 5.97 9.76
N CYS A 247 19.77 6.77 9.61
CA CYS A 247 21.17 6.36 9.64
C CYS A 247 21.97 7.42 10.43
N PRO A 248 23.08 7.07 11.10
CA PRO A 248 23.95 8.05 11.78
C PRO A 248 24.48 9.12 10.81
N ALA A 249 24.87 10.28 11.33
CA ALA A 249 25.29 11.44 10.54
C ALA A 249 26.53 11.19 9.65
N ASP A 250 27.30 10.13 9.92
CA ASP A 250 28.46 9.71 9.14
C ASP A 250 28.10 8.90 7.88
N PHE A 251 26.83 8.52 7.71
CA PHE A 251 26.31 7.88 6.49
C PHE A 251 25.65 8.92 5.57
N PRO A 252 25.91 8.87 4.24
CA PRO A 252 25.25 9.76 3.28
C PRO A 252 23.73 9.51 3.22
N LEU A 253 22.98 10.50 2.69
CA LEU A 253 21.50 10.61 2.79
C LEU A 253 20.67 9.43 2.25
N VAL A 254 21.30 8.42 1.67
CA VAL A 254 20.65 7.17 1.28
C VAL A 254 21.50 6.04 1.85
N THR A 255 20.92 5.28 2.79
CA THR A 255 21.53 4.12 3.43
C THR A 255 22.21 3.23 2.37
N SER A 256 23.46 2.80 2.59
CA SER A 256 24.14 1.96 1.58
C SER A 256 23.29 0.72 1.25
N ALA A 257 23.16 0.39 -0.03
CA ALA A 257 22.37 -0.76 -0.48
C ALA A 257 22.86 -2.09 0.14
N ALA A 258 24.13 -2.16 0.56
CA ALA A 258 24.67 -3.28 1.34
C ALA A 258 24.03 -3.40 2.74
N VAL A 259 23.77 -2.28 3.42
CA VAL A 259 23.10 -2.24 4.73
C VAL A 259 21.62 -2.64 4.58
N TYR A 260 20.94 -2.21 3.52
CA TYR A 260 19.53 -2.57 3.29
C TYR A 260 19.34 -4.09 3.08
N ARG A 261 20.31 -4.82 2.52
CA ARG A 261 20.22 -6.30 2.42
C ARG A 261 20.10 -6.98 3.78
N GLY A 262 20.78 -6.47 4.80
CA GLY A 262 20.68 -6.97 6.18
C GLY A 262 19.46 -6.46 6.96
N ASP A 263 18.68 -5.50 6.43
CA ASP A 263 17.59 -4.89 7.19
C ASP A 263 16.36 -5.81 7.26
N ALA A 264 15.79 -5.92 8.47
CA ALA A 264 14.67 -6.81 8.73
C ALA A 264 13.40 -6.49 7.92
N LEU A 265 13.24 -5.26 7.41
CA LEU A 265 12.15 -4.89 6.48
C LEU A 265 12.40 -5.41 5.05
N ARG A 266 13.65 -5.39 4.55
CA ARG A 266 14.02 -6.06 3.28
C ARG A 266 13.65 -7.53 3.38
N CYS A 267 14.13 -8.17 4.44
CA CYS A 267 13.92 -9.58 4.73
C CYS A 267 12.43 -9.94 4.80
N ALA A 268 11.61 -9.10 5.44
CA ALA A 268 10.16 -9.27 5.55
C ALA A 268 9.44 -9.22 4.19
N ILE A 269 9.78 -8.24 3.35
CA ILE A 269 9.15 -8.10 2.02
C ILE A 269 9.50 -9.30 1.15
N THR A 270 10.75 -9.79 1.17
CA THR A 270 11.11 -10.97 0.36
C THR A 270 10.56 -12.28 0.94
N ASP A 271 10.37 -12.43 2.25
CA ASP A 271 9.66 -13.58 2.82
C ASP A 271 8.22 -13.67 2.28
N ILE A 272 7.55 -12.53 2.14
CA ILE A 272 6.20 -12.43 1.54
C ILE A 272 6.25 -12.73 0.03
N THR A 273 7.27 -12.29 -0.70
CA THR A 273 7.44 -12.65 -2.13
C THR A 273 7.70 -14.14 -2.34
N ASN A 274 8.56 -14.74 -1.51
CA ASN A 274 8.88 -16.17 -1.60
C ASN A 274 7.67 -17.03 -1.20
N ALA A 275 6.86 -16.56 -0.24
CA ALA A 275 5.57 -17.16 0.09
C ALA A 275 4.58 -17.11 -1.08
N ASP A 276 4.48 -15.97 -1.77
CA ASP A 276 3.62 -15.79 -2.94
C ASP A 276 3.97 -16.75 -4.09
N TRP A 277 5.26 -16.89 -4.40
CA TRP A 277 5.75 -17.90 -5.35
C TRP A 277 5.46 -19.34 -4.87
N LEU A 278 5.71 -19.65 -3.59
CA LEU A 278 5.39 -20.97 -3.02
C LEU A 278 3.89 -21.31 -3.08
N PHE A 279 3.00 -20.33 -2.94
CA PHE A 279 1.56 -20.51 -3.16
C PHE A 279 1.25 -20.76 -4.64
N HIS A 280 1.93 -20.09 -5.57
CA HIS A 280 1.78 -20.31 -7.02
C HIS A 280 2.21 -21.72 -7.43
N VAL A 281 3.33 -22.24 -6.92
CA VAL A 281 3.80 -23.62 -7.17
C VAL A 281 3.14 -24.69 -6.28
N GLY A 282 2.10 -24.35 -5.52
CA GLY A 282 1.28 -25.30 -4.75
C GLY A 282 1.86 -25.77 -3.41
N HIS A 283 2.99 -25.22 -2.95
CA HIS A 283 3.66 -25.58 -1.70
C HIS A 283 3.13 -24.78 -0.49
N TYR A 284 1.80 -24.79 -0.31
CA TYR A 284 1.07 -23.94 0.64
C TYR A 284 1.58 -23.99 2.08
N GLY A 285 2.03 -25.14 2.57
CA GLY A 285 2.58 -25.27 3.93
C GLY A 285 3.84 -24.42 4.14
N ARG A 286 4.83 -24.51 3.23
CA ARG A 286 6.07 -23.72 3.27
C ARG A 286 5.79 -22.24 3.06
N GLY A 287 4.93 -21.91 2.08
CA GLY A 287 4.52 -20.54 1.81
C GLY A 287 3.82 -19.90 3.01
N GLY A 288 3.02 -20.67 3.76
CA GLY A 288 2.36 -20.20 4.98
C GLY A 288 3.34 -19.74 6.06
N VAL A 289 4.38 -20.51 6.33
CA VAL A 289 5.37 -20.17 7.38
C VAL A 289 6.27 -18.99 6.94
N MET A 290 6.67 -18.92 5.67
CA MET A 290 7.36 -17.73 5.13
C MET A 290 6.49 -16.48 5.20
N CYS A 291 5.19 -16.59 4.85
CA CYS A 291 4.24 -15.49 4.94
C CYS A 291 4.11 -14.99 6.39
N GLU A 292 3.93 -15.90 7.36
CA GLU A 292 3.88 -15.56 8.79
C GLU A 292 5.15 -14.82 9.25
N GLN A 293 6.33 -15.33 8.88
CA GLN A 293 7.61 -14.71 9.23
C GLN A 293 7.76 -13.30 8.65
N GLY A 294 7.32 -13.10 7.40
CA GLY A 294 7.29 -11.78 6.77
C GLY A 294 6.34 -10.81 7.49
N PHE A 295 5.12 -11.25 7.83
CA PHE A 295 4.15 -10.40 8.53
C PHE A 295 4.57 -10.04 9.97
N LYS A 296 5.41 -10.85 10.67
CA LYS A 296 6.00 -10.46 11.96
C LYS A 296 6.82 -9.16 11.84
N SER A 297 7.61 -9.02 10.78
CA SER A 297 8.52 -7.89 10.58
C SER A 297 7.99 -6.80 9.64
N LEU A 298 6.87 -7.01 8.94
CA LEU A 298 6.25 -6.02 8.04
C LEU A 298 5.89 -4.70 8.75
N HIS A 299 5.65 -4.72 10.07
CA HIS A 299 5.42 -3.53 10.89
C HIS A 299 6.56 -2.50 10.82
N LEU A 300 7.79 -2.93 10.51
CA LEU A 300 8.96 -2.07 10.35
C LEU A 300 8.78 -1.05 9.22
N MET A 301 7.92 -1.35 8.23
CA MET A 301 7.54 -0.39 7.19
C MET A 301 6.87 0.87 7.77
N VAL A 302 6.31 0.81 8.99
CA VAL A 302 5.69 1.95 9.69
C VAL A 302 6.61 2.51 10.79
N THR A 303 7.34 1.66 11.52
CA THR A 303 8.15 2.09 12.69
C THR A 303 9.58 2.50 12.34
N ARG A 304 10.15 1.96 11.26
CA ARG A 304 11.47 2.26 10.69
C ARG A 304 11.38 2.42 9.16
N PRO A 305 10.54 3.36 8.65
CA PRO A 305 10.30 3.48 7.22
C PRO A 305 11.55 3.95 6.49
N SER A 306 11.79 3.41 5.30
CA SER A 306 12.90 3.81 4.42
C SER A 306 12.45 3.87 2.96
N ILE A 307 13.12 4.69 2.14
CA ILE A 307 12.83 4.77 0.70
C ILE A 307 13.09 3.44 -0.01
N TYR A 308 14.09 2.67 0.45
CA TYR A 308 14.33 1.29 0.02
C TYR A 308 13.12 0.38 0.32
N GLY A 309 12.59 0.42 1.54
CA GLY A 309 11.39 -0.33 1.93
C GLY A 309 10.18 0.05 1.10
N LEU A 310 9.95 1.35 0.87
CA LEU A 310 8.86 1.84 0.02
C LEU A 310 8.98 1.33 -1.43
N LEU A 311 10.15 1.46 -2.05
CA LEU A 311 10.36 1.00 -3.42
C LEU A 311 10.27 -0.53 -3.53
N HIS A 312 10.88 -1.28 -2.60
CA HIS A 312 10.81 -2.73 -2.62
C HIS A 312 9.36 -3.24 -2.45
N LEU A 313 8.59 -2.59 -1.57
CA LEU A 313 7.16 -2.86 -1.40
C LEU A 313 6.37 -2.58 -2.69
N LEU A 314 6.64 -1.46 -3.38
CA LEU A 314 5.99 -1.16 -4.67
C LEU A 314 6.37 -2.20 -5.75
N LEU A 315 7.64 -2.60 -5.83
CA LEU A 315 8.16 -3.56 -6.79
C LEU A 315 7.58 -4.98 -6.59
N PHE A 316 7.46 -5.46 -5.35
CA PHE A 316 6.77 -6.71 -5.01
C PHE A 316 5.33 -6.74 -5.57
N HIS A 317 4.61 -5.62 -5.44
CA HIS A 317 3.23 -5.52 -5.88
C HIS A 317 3.02 -5.52 -7.41
N LEU A 318 4.08 -5.33 -8.21
CA LEU A 318 4.05 -5.42 -9.68
C LEU A 318 4.20 -6.85 -10.21
N ASP A 319 4.56 -7.79 -9.34
CA ASP A 319 5.17 -9.07 -9.72
C ASP A 319 4.50 -10.27 -9.03
N ALA A 320 3.83 -10.04 -7.89
CA ALA A 320 3.17 -11.07 -7.10
C ALA A 320 1.91 -11.67 -7.78
N TYR A 321 1.80 -13.00 -7.74
CA TYR A 321 0.76 -13.82 -8.35
C TYR A 321 -0.58 -13.72 -7.61
N ASN A 322 -0.57 -13.71 -6.27
CA ASN A 322 -1.77 -13.88 -5.47
C ASN A 322 -2.40 -12.52 -5.12
N LYS A 323 -3.46 -12.13 -5.84
CA LYS A 323 -4.24 -10.90 -5.56
C LYS A 323 -4.70 -10.79 -4.09
N GLY A 324 -4.79 -11.90 -3.36
CA GLY A 324 -5.04 -11.96 -1.92
C GLY A 324 -3.89 -11.45 -1.04
N ILE A 325 -2.65 -11.92 -1.23
CA ILE A 325 -1.51 -11.54 -0.35
C ILE A 325 -1.25 -10.03 -0.44
N ILE A 326 -1.38 -9.48 -1.64
CA ILE A 326 -1.32 -8.05 -1.96
C ILE A 326 -2.36 -7.25 -1.15
N LYS A 327 -3.63 -7.70 -1.14
CA LYS A 327 -4.70 -7.04 -0.37
C LYS A 327 -4.42 -7.09 1.13
N GLU A 328 -3.90 -8.21 1.63
CA GLU A 328 -3.58 -8.38 3.06
C GLU A 328 -2.39 -7.53 3.51
N VAL A 329 -1.36 -7.39 2.69
CA VAL A 329 -0.23 -6.47 2.95
C VAL A 329 -0.72 -5.02 3.09
N TRP A 330 -1.52 -4.51 2.14
CA TRP A 330 -2.05 -3.16 2.25
C TRP A 330 -3.05 -2.99 3.40
N ARG A 331 -3.93 -3.98 3.65
CA ARG A 331 -4.88 -3.99 4.76
C ARG A 331 -4.17 -3.90 6.11
N TYR A 332 -3.11 -4.69 6.28
CA TYR A 332 -2.26 -4.69 7.48
C TYR A 332 -1.56 -3.34 7.66
N LEU A 333 -0.88 -2.83 6.64
CA LEU A 333 -0.14 -1.57 6.69
C LEU A 333 -1.06 -0.36 6.94
N ALA A 334 -2.26 -0.35 6.36
CA ALA A 334 -3.27 0.67 6.62
C ALA A 334 -3.80 0.64 8.07
N ALA A 335 -4.10 -0.56 8.59
CA ALA A 335 -4.57 -0.72 9.97
C ALA A 335 -3.49 -0.37 11.01
N TYR A 336 -2.26 -0.87 10.82
CA TYR A 336 -1.14 -0.64 11.73
C TYR A 336 -0.66 0.82 11.72
N SER A 337 -0.61 1.47 10.55
CA SER A 337 -0.29 2.90 10.48
C SER A 337 -1.36 3.79 11.13
N ALA A 338 -2.65 3.40 11.03
CA ALA A 338 -3.74 4.09 11.70
C ALA A 338 -3.70 3.96 13.24
N THR A 339 -3.19 2.86 13.80
CA THR A 339 -3.04 2.72 15.26
C THR A 339 -1.80 3.40 15.83
N ILE A 340 -0.69 3.46 15.08
CA ILE A 340 0.58 4.01 15.57
C ILE A 340 0.77 5.50 15.23
N LYS A 341 0.42 5.96 14.01
CA LYS A 341 0.68 7.33 13.56
C LYS A 341 -0.24 7.74 12.39
N ALA A 342 -1.53 7.89 12.65
CA ALA A 342 -2.57 8.12 11.65
C ALA A 342 -2.30 9.30 10.69
N ASP A 343 -1.71 10.40 11.17
CA ASP A 343 -1.57 11.66 10.43
C ASP A 343 -0.31 11.77 9.54
N GLY A 344 0.43 10.68 9.33
CA GLY A 344 1.62 10.67 8.48
C GLY A 344 1.33 10.64 6.97
N PRO A 345 2.23 11.13 6.09
CA PRO A 345 2.13 10.94 4.64
C PRO A 345 2.07 9.45 4.28
N LEU A 346 2.94 8.65 4.90
CA LEU A 346 2.98 7.20 4.80
C LEU A 346 1.67 6.52 5.25
N ALA A 347 1.05 6.99 6.34
CA ALA A 347 -0.22 6.45 6.83
C ALA A 347 -1.38 6.77 5.88
N ARG A 348 -1.44 8.03 5.40
CA ARG A 348 -2.36 8.44 4.32
C ARG A 348 -2.14 7.62 3.05
N LEU A 349 -0.89 7.28 2.70
CA LEU A 349 -0.55 6.46 1.54
C LEU A 349 -1.11 5.04 1.68
N PHE A 350 -0.86 4.38 2.81
CA PHE A 350 -1.29 3.00 3.05
C PHE A 350 -2.81 2.88 3.13
N GLN A 351 -3.47 3.80 3.84
CA GLN A 351 -4.95 3.90 3.85
C GLN A 351 -5.50 4.19 2.45
N GLY A 352 -4.82 5.05 1.68
CA GLY A 352 -5.18 5.41 0.32
C GLY A 352 -5.12 4.25 -0.67
N ILE A 353 -3.99 3.53 -0.72
CA ILE A 353 -3.83 2.34 -1.58
C ILE A 353 -4.74 1.19 -1.11
N SER A 354 -4.81 0.93 0.21
CA SER A 354 -5.71 -0.09 0.78
C SER A 354 -7.18 0.20 0.51
N LYS A 355 -7.57 1.47 0.36
CA LYS A 355 -8.90 1.84 -0.13
C LYS A 355 -9.01 1.59 -1.63
N PHE A 356 -8.04 2.07 -2.42
CA PHE A 356 -8.06 1.97 -3.88
C PHE A 356 -8.25 0.53 -4.36
N ILE A 357 -7.44 -0.42 -3.87
CA ILE A 357 -7.49 -1.85 -4.26
C ILE A 357 -8.77 -2.57 -3.81
N ASN A 358 -9.61 -1.94 -2.99
CA ASN A 358 -10.89 -2.46 -2.53
C ASN A 358 -12.10 -1.71 -3.10
N THR A 359 -11.89 -0.72 -3.99
CA THR A 359 -12.97 0.01 -4.68
C THR A 359 -12.79 0.13 -6.19
N HIS A 360 -11.74 -0.46 -6.76
CA HIS A 360 -11.38 -0.44 -8.18
C HIS A 360 -11.03 -1.85 -8.64
N GLU A 361 -11.01 -2.07 -9.95
CA GLU A 361 -10.53 -3.33 -10.50
C GLU A 361 -9.03 -3.52 -10.25
N PHE A 362 -8.62 -4.78 -10.14
CA PHE A 362 -7.22 -5.08 -9.79
C PHE A 362 -6.24 -4.58 -10.86
N ASP A 363 -6.67 -4.52 -12.11
CA ASP A 363 -5.85 -4.08 -13.23
C ASP A 363 -5.70 -2.54 -13.24
N GLU A 364 -6.69 -1.80 -12.72
CA GLU A 364 -6.56 -0.36 -12.44
C GLU A 364 -5.55 -0.11 -11.31
N TYR A 365 -5.57 -0.96 -10.27
CA TYR A 365 -4.59 -0.93 -9.19
C TYR A 365 -3.18 -1.25 -9.68
N TRP A 366 -3.01 -2.27 -10.53
CA TRP A 366 -1.71 -2.63 -11.11
C TRP A 366 -1.15 -1.51 -12.00
N ASN A 367 -1.99 -0.90 -12.85
CA ASN A 367 -1.59 0.26 -13.63
C ASN A 367 -1.19 1.43 -12.72
N LEU A 368 -1.94 1.71 -11.63
CA LEU A 368 -1.57 2.73 -10.65
C LEU A 368 -0.20 2.46 -9.99
N ILE A 369 0.06 1.25 -9.48
CA ILE A 369 1.35 0.94 -8.84
C ILE A 369 2.50 1.01 -9.85
N PHE A 370 2.28 0.58 -11.10
CA PHE A 370 3.26 0.72 -12.17
C PHE A 370 3.56 2.20 -12.44
N GLU A 371 2.52 3.02 -12.61
CA GLU A 371 2.59 4.46 -12.81
C GLU A 371 3.25 5.23 -11.66
N CYS A 372 3.06 4.78 -10.41
CA CYS A 372 3.73 5.34 -9.23
C CYS A 372 5.23 5.00 -9.22
N THR A 373 5.56 3.72 -9.45
CA THR A 373 6.94 3.21 -9.40
C THR A 373 7.78 3.78 -10.56
N GLU A 374 7.18 3.84 -11.74
CA GLU A 374 7.77 4.44 -12.94
C GLU A 374 8.03 5.94 -12.76
N ARG A 375 7.05 6.72 -12.26
CA ARG A 375 7.27 8.14 -11.98
C ARG A 375 8.35 8.38 -10.93
N LEU A 376 8.42 7.55 -9.88
CA LEU A 376 9.46 7.67 -8.86
C LEU A 376 10.87 7.44 -9.43
N LEU A 377 11.05 6.44 -10.28
CA LEU A 377 12.36 6.06 -10.83
C LEU A 377 12.77 6.84 -12.08
N LEU A 378 11.81 7.42 -12.79
CA LEU A 378 12.03 8.22 -14.00
C LEU A 378 11.74 9.71 -13.82
N ILE A 379 11.62 10.20 -12.58
CA ILE A 379 11.63 11.64 -12.29
C ILE A 379 12.99 12.24 -12.69
N ASP A 380 13.02 13.51 -13.07
CA ASP A 380 14.27 14.25 -13.19
C ASP A 380 14.77 14.61 -11.78
N GLU A 381 15.96 14.13 -11.39
CA GLU A 381 16.45 14.25 -10.02
C GLU A 381 16.61 15.73 -9.61
N GLN A 382 17.05 16.60 -10.53
CA GLN A 382 17.26 18.03 -10.28
C GLN A 382 15.97 18.79 -9.94
N SER A 383 14.83 18.40 -10.53
CA SER A 383 13.51 18.96 -10.22
C SER A 383 12.67 18.09 -9.27
N SER A 384 13.15 16.91 -8.89
CA SER A 384 12.43 15.97 -8.01
C SER A 384 12.28 16.45 -6.58
N GLY A 385 13.27 17.22 -6.09
CA GLY A 385 13.43 17.51 -4.66
C GLY A 385 13.92 16.31 -3.84
N LEU A 386 14.70 15.40 -4.43
CA LEU A 386 15.44 14.32 -3.75
C LEU A 386 16.93 14.72 -3.57
N PRO A 387 17.68 14.09 -2.65
CA PRO A 387 19.13 14.22 -2.57
C PRO A 387 19.86 13.67 -3.81
N ASP A 388 21.02 14.24 -4.15
CA ASP A 388 21.81 13.85 -5.33
C ASP A 388 22.21 12.36 -5.36
N GLY A 389 21.95 11.71 -6.50
CA GLY A 389 22.20 10.29 -6.71
C GLY A 389 21.30 9.35 -5.89
N THR A 390 20.18 9.83 -5.37
CA THR A 390 19.17 8.97 -4.73
C THR A 390 18.62 7.97 -5.73
N ILE A 391 18.22 8.44 -6.91
CA ILE A 391 17.66 7.61 -7.97
C ILE A 391 18.68 6.54 -8.40
N ALA A 392 19.95 6.92 -8.64
CA ALA A 392 21.00 5.96 -9.02
C ALA A 392 21.23 4.84 -7.98
N ARG A 393 21.06 5.12 -6.68
CA ARG A 393 21.17 4.13 -5.59
C ARG A 393 19.93 3.23 -5.44
N LEU A 394 18.78 3.63 -5.99
CA LEU A 394 17.55 2.84 -5.99
C LEU A 394 17.45 1.86 -7.17
N TYR A 395 18.18 2.08 -8.25
CA TYR A 395 18.08 1.22 -9.44
C TYR A 395 18.39 -0.26 -9.20
N PRO A 396 19.36 -0.65 -8.35
CA PRO A 396 19.58 -2.06 -8.00
C PRO A 396 18.34 -2.82 -7.51
N LEU A 397 17.32 -2.16 -6.95
CA LEU A 397 16.08 -2.83 -6.51
C LEU A 397 15.19 -3.31 -7.68
N ILE A 398 15.23 -2.60 -8.81
CA ILE A 398 14.55 -2.98 -10.07
C ILE A 398 15.24 -4.19 -10.73
N PHE A 399 16.40 -4.58 -10.20
CA PHE A 399 17.22 -5.67 -10.71
C PHE A 399 17.65 -6.63 -9.58
N ILE A 400 17.01 -6.57 -8.39
CA ILE A 400 16.89 -7.73 -7.50
C ILE A 400 16.09 -8.74 -8.31
N PRO A 401 16.67 -9.87 -8.74
CA PRO A 401 15.97 -10.77 -9.65
C PRO A 401 14.73 -11.42 -8.98
N ARG A 402 13.98 -12.26 -9.71
CA ARG A 402 12.73 -12.89 -9.20
C ARG A 402 12.56 -14.31 -9.73
N ALA A 403 11.72 -15.10 -9.05
CA ALA A 403 11.53 -16.54 -9.29
C ALA A 403 10.72 -16.80 -10.58
N HIS A 404 11.39 -16.73 -11.74
CA HIS A 404 10.81 -16.90 -13.08
C HIS A 404 9.79 -15.83 -13.54
N GLN A 405 9.52 -14.80 -12.72
CA GLN A 405 8.43 -13.83 -12.86
C GLN A 405 8.56 -12.87 -14.08
N TYR A 406 9.72 -12.84 -14.76
CA TYR A 406 10.09 -11.84 -15.77
C TYR A 406 9.78 -12.16 -17.24
N LYS A 407 9.13 -13.28 -17.55
CA LYS A 407 8.95 -13.67 -18.97
C LYS A 407 8.08 -12.66 -19.73
N GLN A 408 7.00 -12.11 -19.15
CA GLN A 408 6.34 -10.87 -19.59
C GLN A 408 5.62 -10.18 -18.41
N GLY A 409 5.71 -8.84 -18.27
CA GLY A 409 4.99 -8.12 -17.21
C GLY A 409 5.34 -6.63 -17.06
N PRO A 410 4.66 -5.87 -16.17
CA PRO A 410 4.95 -4.47 -15.91
C PRO A 410 6.37 -4.23 -15.39
N TYR A 411 6.88 -5.12 -14.53
CA TYR A 411 8.23 -5.05 -13.97
C TYR A 411 9.32 -5.00 -15.06
N ARG A 412 9.19 -5.81 -16.11
CA ARG A 412 10.14 -5.79 -17.24
C ARG A 412 10.09 -4.49 -18.03
N ARG A 413 8.89 -3.95 -18.30
CA ARG A 413 8.74 -2.63 -18.95
C ARG A 413 9.37 -1.48 -18.16
N LEU A 414 9.45 -1.62 -16.84
CA LEU A 414 10.16 -0.68 -15.97
C LEU A 414 11.69 -0.81 -16.13
N GLN A 415 12.21 -2.04 -16.19
CA GLN A 415 13.63 -2.32 -16.48
C GLN A 415 14.05 -1.80 -17.86
N ASP A 416 13.25 -2.06 -18.91
CA ASP A 416 13.57 -1.65 -20.29
C ASP A 416 13.75 -0.12 -20.41
N ARG A 417 13.02 0.66 -19.59
CA ARG A 417 13.05 2.14 -19.55
C ARG A 417 14.19 2.73 -18.70
N CYS A 418 15.08 1.92 -18.15
CA CYS A 418 16.19 2.35 -17.30
C CYS A 418 17.39 2.89 -18.11
N ASP A 419 17.56 4.21 -18.25
CA ASP A 419 18.72 4.80 -18.94
C ASP A 419 19.87 5.12 -18.00
N TRP A 420 20.93 4.28 -18.01
CA TRP A 420 22.15 4.51 -17.21
C TRP A 420 22.77 5.89 -17.43
N THR A 421 22.81 6.38 -18.68
CA THR A 421 23.48 7.66 -19.02
C THR A 421 22.72 8.88 -18.49
N ARG A 422 21.40 8.78 -18.31
CA ARG A 422 20.59 9.76 -17.60
C ARG A 422 20.89 9.77 -16.10
N LEU A 423 21.04 8.58 -15.52
CA LEU A 423 21.16 8.37 -14.07
C LEU A 423 22.54 8.73 -13.53
N THR A 424 23.59 8.61 -14.36
CA THR A 424 24.98 8.86 -13.98
C THR A 424 25.51 10.22 -14.40
N ARG A 425 24.64 11.24 -14.50
CA ARG A 425 25.06 12.62 -14.81
C ARG A 425 25.82 13.31 -13.67
N GLY A 426 25.75 12.75 -12.44
CA GLY A 426 26.50 13.19 -11.28
C GLY A 426 27.88 12.54 -11.11
N THR A 427 28.54 12.84 -10.00
CA THR A 427 29.87 12.32 -9.67
C THR A 427 29.86 10.81 -9.38
N LYS A 428 30.76 10.05 -10.02
CA LYS A 428 30.95 8.61 -9.74
C LYS A 428 31.50 8.40 -8.31
N PRO A 429 31.20 7.26 -7.65
CA PRO A 429 31.83 6.90 -6.39
C PRO A 429 33.36 6.88 -6.46
N ARG A 430 34.02 7.04 -5.30
CA ARG A 430 35.49 6.96 -5.18
C ARG A 430 35.96 5.79 -4.32
N VAL A 431 35.05 5.23 -3.52
CA VAL A 431 35.29 4.06 -2.68
C VAL A 431 35.21 2.80 -3.55
N PRO A 432 36.19 1.85 -3.47
CA PRO A 432 36.20 0.63 -4.31
C PRO A 432 34.92 -0.20 -4.21
N GLU A 433 34.37 -0.32 -3.02
CA GLU A 433 33.14 -1.05 -2.66
C GLU A 433 31.92 -0.42 -3.35
N GLU A 434 31.78 0.90 -3.25
CA GLU A 434 30.73 1.66 -3.95
C GLU A 434 30.90 1.58 -5.47
N MET A 435 32.14 1.58 -5.98
CA MET A 435 32.42 1.42 -7.41
C MET A 435 32.07 0.02 -7.93
N ALA A 436 32.21 -1.03 -7.12
CA ALA A 436 31.76 -2.37 -7.48
C ALA A 436 30.23 -2.49 -7.47
N ILE A 437 29.56 -1.87 -6.50
CA ILE A 437 28.08 -1.72 -6.50
C ILE A 437 27.63 -1.01 -7.77
N TYR A 438 28.28 0.10 -8.11
CA TYR A 438 27.97 0.96 -9.25
C TYR A 438 28.19 0.24 -10.60
N GLU A 439 29.28 -0.52 -10.76
CA GLU A 439 29.53 -1.30 -11.99
C GLU A 439 28.60 -2.52 -12.12
N ALA A 440 28.23 -3.17 -11.01
CA ALA A 440 27.19 -4.20 -11.03
C ALA A 440 25.81 -3.63 -11.38
N SER A 441 25.54 -2.38 -10.99
CA SER A 441 24.32 -1.64 -11.37
C SER A 441 24.30 -1.30 -12.86
N GLU A 442 25.44 -0.81 -13.40
CA GLU A 442 25.61 -0.59 -14.85
C GLU A 442 25.35 -1.89 -15.63
N LEU A 443 25.98 -2.98 -15.21
CA LEU A 443 25.94 -4.29 -15.85
C LEU A 443 24.51 -4.86 -15.93
N LEU A 444 23.70 -4.69 -14.88
CA LEU A 444 22.29 -5.10 -14.88
C LEU A 444 21.45 -4.31 -15.88
N ILE A 445 21.62 -2.98 -15.91
CA ILE A 445 20.86 -2.09 -16.80
C ILE A 445 21.23 -2.33 -18.26
N ILE A 446 22.52 -2.25 -18.60
CA ILE A 446 22.97 -2.45 -19.98
C ILE A 446 22.78 -3.91 -20.41
N GLY A 447 22.88 -4.87 -19.48
CA GLY A 447 22.64 -6.29 -19.74
C GLY A 447 21.20 -6.55 -20.19
N GLY A 448 20.21 -5.99 -19.49
CA GLY A 448 18.81 -6.05 -19.92
C GLY A 448 18.60 -5.43 -21.30
N GLN A 449 19.12 -4.21 -21.53
CA GLN A 449 18.88 -3.46 -22.77
C GLN A 449 19.63 -4.00 -24.00
N SER A 450 20.81 -4.61 -23.82
CA SER A 450 21.61 -5.23 -24.89
C SER A 450 21.27 -6.70 -25.13
N ASN A 451 20.34 -7.28 -24.37
CA ASN A 451 20.17 -8.73 -24.25
C ASN A 451 21.51 -9.45 -23.97
N TRP A 452 22.30 -8.86 -23.06
CA TRP A 452 23.63 -9.26 -22.60
C TRP A 452 24.74 -9.26 -23.67
N GLN A 453 24.55 -8.57 -24.79
CA GLN A 453 25.54 -8.48 -25.87
C GLN A 453 26.48 -7.26 -25.74
N GLY A 454 27.66 -7.37 -26.37
CA GLY A 454 28.62 -6.27 -26.50
C GLY A 454 29.75 -6.26 -25.46
N GLU A 455 30.91 -5.72 -25.86
CA GLU A 455 32.17 -5.74 -25.12
C GLU A 455 32.06 -5.14 -23.70
N ARG A 456 31.25 -4.08 -23.53
CA ARG A 456 31.03 -3.42 -22.24
C ARG A 456 30.43 -4.34 -21.17
N VAL A 457 29.57 -5.31 -21.55
CA VAL A 457 29.00 -6.32 -20.63
C VAL A 457 30.11 -7.23 -20.11
N LEU A 458 30.96 -7.72 -21.01
CA LEU A 458 32.09 -8.59 -20.72
C LEU A 458 33.14 -7.92 -19.80
N ASP A 459 33.47 -6.65 -20.08
CA ASP A 459 34.44 -5.87 -19.29
C ASP A 459 33.93 -5.55 -17.89
N LEU A 460 32.68 -5.13 -17.75
CA LEU A 460 32.07 -4.86 -16.45
C LEU A 460 31.98 -6.12 -15.60
N ALA A 461 31.56 -7.25 -16.17
CA ALA A 461 31.48 -8.51 -15.43
C ALA A 461 32.86 -8.95 -14.90
N LYS A 462 33.91 -8.83 -15.72
CA LYS A 462 35.30 -9.08 -15.29
C LYS A 462 35.75 -8.09 -14.21
N SER A 463 35.43 -6.80 -14.36
CA SER A 463 35.79 -5.75 -13.39
C SER A 463 35.14 -6.00 -12.02
N VAL A 464 33.84 -6.34 -12.00
CA VAL A 464 33.11 -6.68 -10.77
C VAL A 464 33.76 -7.90 -10.10
N LEU A 465 33.97 -9.00 -10.84
CA LEU A 465 34.60 -10.22 -10.30
C LEU A 465 36.03 -10.00 -9.76
N GLU A 466 36.81 -9.09 -10.36
CA GLU A 466 38.16 -8.79 -9.89
C GLU A 466 38.19 -7.85 -8.67
N LYS A 467 37.19 -6.96 -8.55
CA LYS A 467 37.05 -6.08 -7.37
C LYS A 467 36.52 -6.83 -6.17
N THR A 468 35.50 -7.68 -6.34
CA THR A 468 34.85 -8.40 -5.23
C THR A 468 35.78 -9.36 -4.49
N LYS A 469 36.86 -9.84 -5.12
CA LYS A 469 37.91 -10.66 -4.47
C LYS A 469 38.63 -9.97 -3.30
N LYS A 470 38.53 -8.64 -3.19
CA LYS A 470 39.30 -7.81 -2.26
C LYS A 470 38.48 -7.29 -1.09
N PHE A 471 37.20 -7.66 -1.00
CA PHE A 471 36.30 -7.22 0.06
C PHE A 471 36.16 -8.30 1.14
N GLU A 472 36.18 -7.90 2.41
CA GLU A 472 36.17 -8.80 3.57
C GLU A 472 34.76 -9.25 4.00
N TYR A 473 33.72 -8.83 3.28
CA TYR A 473 32.31 -9.07 3.59
C TYR A 473 31.59 -9.86 2.48
N ASN A 474 30.32 -10.26 2.70
CA ASN A 474 29.58 -11.04 1.70
C ASN A 474 29.38 -10.26 0.37
N VAL A 475 29.93 -10.81 -0.71
CA VAL A 475 29.85 -10.29 -2.08
C VAL A 475 29.01 -11.15 -3.02
N ASP A 476 28.36 -12.21 -2.53
CA ASP A 476 27.72 -13.26 -3.34
C ASP A 476 26.81 -12.68 -4.41
N PHE A 477 25.97 -11.69 -4.08
CA PHE A 477 25.06 -11.05 -5.04
C PHE A 477 25.77 -10.32 -6.20
N PHE A 478 26.94 -9.72 -5.97
CA PHE A 478 27.70 -9.05 -7.05
C PHE A 478 28.42 -10.07 -7.94
N VAL A 479 28.92 -11.15 -7.33
CA VAL A 479 29.49 -12.30 -8.05
C VAL A 479 28.41 -13.00 -8.88
N TYR A 480 27.21 -13.19 -8.33
CA TYR A 480 26.02 -13.68 -9.02
C TYR A 480 25.71 -12.84 -10.26
N ILE A 481 25.63 -11.51 -10.14
CA ILE A 481 25.33 -10.61 -11.28
C ILE A 481 26.36 -10.81 -12.39
N ALA A 482 27.65 -10.81 -12.05
CA ALA A 482 28.70 -10.91 -13.03
C ALA A 482 28.78 -12.30 -13.69
N LEU A 483 28.58 -13.39 -12.93
CA LEU A 483 28.51 -14.74 -13.48
C LEU A 483 27.28 -14.92 -14.37
N ASN A 484 26.09 -14.43 -13.97
CA ASN A 484 24.88 -14.50 -14.79
C ASN A 484 25.04 -13.65 -16.07
N ALA A 485 25.68 -12.48 -15.99
CA ALA A 485 26.00 -11.67 -17.16
C ALA A 485 26.95 -12.39 -18.14
N LEU A 486 28.02 -13.04 -17.64
CA LEU A 486 28.92 -13.86 -18.48
C LEU A 486 28.19 -15.06 -19.09
N ALA A 487 27.34 -15.74 -18.31
CA ALA A 487 26.52 -16.85 -18.79
C ALA A 487 25.64 -16.42 -19.98
N ASN A 488 24.89 -15.33 -19.85
CA ASN A 488 24.06 -14.85 -20.96
C ASN A 488 24.90 -14.29 -22.13
N TYR A 489 26.00 -13.57 -21.87
CA TYR A 489 26.91 -13.06 -22.91
C TYR A 489 27.46 -14.18 -23.81
N TYR A 490 27.93 -15.28 -23.22
CA TYR A 490 28.43 -16.42 -24.00
C TYR A 490 27.32 -17.26 -24.64
N ARG A 491 26.10 -17.28 -24.07
CA ARG A 491 24.92 -17.93 -24.67
C ARG A 491 24.37 -17.14 -25.88
N ALA A 492 24.57 -15.82 -25.93
CA ALA A 492 23.89 -14.91 -26.85
C ALA A 492 24.14 -15.16 -28.35
N ASP A 493 25.24 -15.82 -28.71
CA ASP A 493 25.57 -16.15 -30.11
C ASP A 493 25.04 -17.53 -30.56
N PHE A 494 24.67 -18.43 -29.65
CA PHE A 494 24.30 -19.82 -29.95
C PHE A 494 22.92 -19.93 -30.60
N GLN A 495 22.85 -20.62 -31.74
CA GLN A 495 21.60 -20.94 -32.44
C GLN A 495 21.10 -22.34 -32.09
N PRO A 496 19.79 -22.54 -31.83
CA PRO A 496 19.23 -23.88 -31.62
C PRO A 496 19.50 -24.79 -32.82
N GLY A 497 20.25 -25.88 -32.59
CA GLY A 497 20.70 -26.81 -33.64
C GLY A 497 22.18 -26.66 -34.02
N ASP A 498 22.90 -25.68 -33.49
CA ASP A 498 24.37 -25.71 -33.46
C ASP A 498 24.85 -26.99 -32.72
N PRO A 499 25.95 -27.63 -33.16
CA PRO A 499 26.42 -28.85 -32.54
C PRO A 499 26.90 -28.65 -31.09
N ILE A 500 26.81 -29.73 -30.32
CA ILE A 500 27.25 -29.92 -28.91
C ILE A 500 28.64 -29.31 -28.60
N SER A 501 29.49 -29.18 -29.63
CA SER A 501 30.85 -28.64 -29.57
C SER A 501 30.98 -27.11 -29.55
N SER A 502 29.91 -26.32 -29.46
CA SER A 502 30.02 -24.84 -29.38
C SER A 502 30.75 -24.40 -28.09
N PRO A 503 32.00 -23.88 -28.15
CA PRO A 503 32.77 -23.59 -26.94
C PRO A 503 32.19 -22.42 -26.14
N LYS A 504 31.48 -21.51 -26.82
CA LYS A 504 30.72 -20.42 -26.17
C LYS A 504 29.55 -20.96 -25.38
N HIS A 505 28.75 -21.88 -25.94
CA HIS A 505 27.60 -22.47 -25.23
C HIS A 505 28.03 -23.30 -24.00
N GLN A 506 29.11 -24.06 -24.16
CA GLN A 506 29.75 -24.79 -23.04
C GLN A 506 30.23 -23.83 -21.94
N LEU A 507 30.83 -22.70 -22.30
CA LEU A 507 31.27 -21.68 -21.34
C LEU A 507 30.09 -20.96 -20.66
N SER A 508 28.97 -20.73 -21.36
CA SER A 508 27.75 -20.19 -20.72
C SER A 508 27.13 -21.16 -19.72
N ILE A 509 27.10 -22.46 -20.03
CA ILE A 509 26.70 -23.51 -19.09
C ILE A 509 27.62 -23.52 -17.86
N GLN A 510 28.95 -23.45 -18.06
CA GLN A 510 29.92 -23.39 -16.95
C GLN A 510 29.74 -22.16 -16.04
N TYR A 511 29.37 -21.00 -16.59
CA TYR A 511 29.06 -19.83 -15.77
C TYR A 511 27.70 -19.93 -15.06
N LEU A 512 26.68 -20.52 -15.68
CA LEU A 512 25.38 -20.74 -15.06
C LEU A 512 25.42 -21.83 -13.97
N GLU A 513 26.25 -22.86 -14.13
CA GLU A 513 26.54 -23.83 -13.07
C GLU A 513 27.21 -23.15 -11.86
N GLN A 514 28.15 -22.22 -12.07
CA GLN A 514 28.73 -21.42 -10.98
C GLN A 514 27.69 -20.52 -10.29
N VAL A 515 26.73 -19.95 -11.03
CA VAL A 515 25.58 -19.23 -10.45
C VAL A 515 24.74 -20.15 -9.55
N CYS A 516 24.48 -21.38 -10.01
CA CYS A 516 23.74 -22.37 -9.23
C CYS A 516 24.50 -22.75 -7.96
N GLN A 517 25.79 -23.09 -8.04
CA GLN A 517 26.65 -23.43 -6.89
C GLN A 517 26.81 -22.27 -5.89
N LEU A 518 26.78 -21.02 -6.37
CA LEU A 518 26.78 -19.83 -5.52
C LEU A 518 25.48 -19.67 -4.71
N SER A 519 24.39 -20.29 -5.17
CA SER A 519 23.06 -20.18 -4.56
C SER A 519 22.62 -21.49 -3.85
N GLU A 520 23.21 -22.62 -4.18
CA GLU A 520 22.81 -23.95 -3.71
C GLU A 520 22.97 -24.10 -2.18
N GLY A 521 21.90 -24.61 -1.54
CA GLY A 521 21.76 -24.67 -0.08
C GLY A 521 21.56 -23.33 0.63
N ARG A 522 21.85 -22.19 -0.01
CA ARG A 522 21.72 -20.84 0.55
C ARG A 522 20.33 -20.25 0.29
N TRP A 523 19.37 -20.68 1.09
CA TRP A 523 18.05 -20.05 1.15
C TRP A 523 18.13 -18.71 1.90
N ASP A 524 18.41 -17.61 1.19
CA ASP A 524 18.03 -16.24 1.59
C ASP A 524 17.04 -15.65 0.58
N ALA A 525 16.30 -14.63 1.04
CA ALA A 525 15.56 -13.66 0.26
C ALA A 525 16.10 -13.45 -1.16
N ASP A 526 17.32 -12.93 -1.27
CA ASP A 526 17.85 -12.44 -2.54
C ASP A 526 18.53 -13.53 -3.38
N LEU A 527 18.21 -14.81 -3.13
CA LEU A 527 18.64 -15.98 -3.91
C LEU A 527 17.46 -16.79 -4.48
N GLY A 528 16.25 -16.22 -4.50
CA GLY A 528 15.01 -16.84 -5.05
C GLY A 528 15.04 -17.22 -6.54
N TYR A 529 16.18 -17.07 -7.21
CA TYR A 529 16.40 -17.33 -8.64
C TYR A 529 17.08 -18.67 -8.83
N PHE A 530 17.67 -19.24 -7.77
CA PHE A 530 18.31 -20.55 -7.78
C PHE A 530 17.47 -21.62 -8.48
N MET A 531 16.15 -21.64 -8.24
CA MET A 531 15.22 -22.54 -8.91
C MET A 531 15.10 -22.26 -10.42
N GLY A 532 14.95 -20.98 -10.81
CA GLY A 532 14.85 -20.56 -12.20
C GLY A 532 16.17 -20.62 -12.99
N ASP A 533 17.30 -20.47 -12.33
CA ASP A 533 18.63 -20.69 -12.91
C ASP A 533 18.94 -22.18 -13.06
N LEU A 534 18.48 -23.05 -12.14
CA LEU A 534 18.49 -24.50 -12.34
C LEU A 534 17.57 -24.92 -13.50
N GLU A 535 16.37 -24.36 -13.64
CA GLU A 535 15.49 -24.60 -14.80
C GLU A 535 16.15 -24.15 -16.13
N LYS A 536 16.77 -22.97 -16.13
CA LYS A 536 17.54 -22.45 -17.27
C LYS A 536 18.76 -23.31 -17.59
N LEU A 537 19.42 -23.87 -16.57
CA LEU A 537 20.55 -24.77 -16.73
C LEU A 537 20.12 -26.14 -17.27
N GLU A 538 18.98 -26.66 -16.83
CA GLU A 538 18.32 -27.83 -17.43
C GLU A 538 18.03 -27.56 -18.92
N GLU A 539 17.40 -26.42 -19.22
CA GLU A 539 17.10 -25.98 -20.59
C GLU A 539 18.37 -25.93 -21.45
N TRP A 540 19.44 -25.25 -21.00
CA TRP A 540 20.69 -25.13 -21.77
C TRP A 540 21.45 -26.45 -21.94
N HIS A 541 21.37 -27.38 -20.98
CA HIS A 541 21.88 -28.74 -21.17
C HIS A 541 21.05 -29.52 -22.21
N ARG A 542 19.72 -29.39 -22.22
CA ARG A 542 18.88 -29.99 -23.27
C ARG A 542 19.16 -29.36 -24.65
N GLU A 543 19.39 -28.04 -24.73
CA GLU A 543 19.86 -27.36 -25.95
C GLU A 543 21.22 -27.88 -26.43
N ALA A 544 22.13 -28.20 -25.51
CA ALA A 544 23.43 -28.79 -25.80
C ALA A 544 23.36 -30.30 -26.15
N GLY A 545 22.18 -30.92 -26.14
CA GLY A 545 22.00 -32.36 -26.34
C GLY A 545 22.42 -33.25 -25.16
N ASP A 546 22.82 -32.65 -24.04
CA ASP A 546 23.24 -33.36 -22.82
C ASP A 546 22.02 -33.64 -21.93
N THR A 547 21.22 -34.62 -22.35
CA THR A 547 20.02 -35.05 -21.62
C THR A 547 20.34 -35.65 -20.24
N PHE A 548 21.54 -36.21 -20.06
CA PHE A 548 21.96 -36.78 -18.77
C PHE A 548 22.18 -35.68 -17.73
N MET A 549 22.95 -34.63 -18.06
CA MET A 549 23.15 -33.50 -17.15
C MET A 549 21.86 -32.72 -16.93
N ALA A 550 21.02 -32.55 -17.96
CA ALA A 550 19.69 -31.95 -17.78
C ALA A 550 18.86 -32.72 -16.74
N ASP A 551 18.82 -34.05 -16.80
CA ASP A 551 18.08 -34.87 -15.85
C ASP A 551 18.74 -34.94 -14.45
N GLU A 552 20.04 -34.64 -14.31
CA GLU A 552 20.71 -34.40 -13.02
C GLU A 552 20.35 -33.03 -12.43
N VAL A 553 20.36 -31.97 -13.24
CA VAL A 553 19.96 -30.61 -12.86
C VAL A 553 18.48 -30.58 -12.44
N HIS A 554 17.61 -31.28 -13.18
CA HIS A 554 16.21 -31.49 -12.79
C HIS A 554 16.08 -32.20 -11.43
N ARG A 555 16.95 -33.18 -11.14
CA ARG A 555 17.01 -33.85 -9.83
C ARG A 555 17.62 -32.95 -8.75
N ARG A 556 18.51 -32.00 -9.07
CA ARG A 556 18.95 -30.94 -8.14
C ARG A 556 17.78 -30.04 -7.80
N TRP A 557 17.08 -29.47 -8.79
CA TRP A 557 15.89 -28.64 -8.61
C TRP A 557 14.87 -29.26 -7.64
N ARG A 558 14.51 -30.55 -7.82
CA ARG A 558 13.59 -31.23 -6.89
C ARG A 558 14.15 -31.35 -5.46
N ARG A 559 15.41 -31.75 -5.30
CA ARG A 559 16.09 -31.80 -3.99
C ARG A 559 16.19 -30.43 -3.33
N SER A 560 16.47 -29.37 -4.09
CA SER A 560 16.49 -27.98 -3.61
C SER A 560 15.11 -27.57 -3.06
N LEU A 561 14.04 -27.84 -3.80
CA LEU A 561 12.68 -27.53 -3.37
C LEU A 561 12.26 -28.35 -2.13
N GLU A 562 12.79 -29.55 -1.97
CA GLU A 562 12.65 -30.38 -0.76
C GLU A 562 13.48 -29.85 0.43
N GLN A 563 14.63 -29.20 0.20
CA GLN A 563 15.46 -28.57 1.24
C GLN A 563 14.85 -27.28 1.81
N ILE A 564 13.85 -26.67 1.16
CA ILE A 564 13.15 -25.49 1.71
C ILE A 564 12.59 -25.87 3.10
N PRO A 565 13.01 -25.18 4.19
CA PRO A 565 12.62 -25.55 5.55
C PRO A 565 11.10 -25.62 5.74
N GLN A 566 10.62 -26.66 6.44
CA GLN A 566 9.22 -26.74 6.86
C GLN A 566 8.88 -25.79 8.01
N GLN A 567 9.90 -25.37 8.77
CA GLN A 567 9.85 -24.30 9.75
C GLN A 567 10.82 -23.21 9.29
N TRP A 568 10.33 -21.99 9.07
CA TRP A 568 11.12 -20.87 8.57
C TRP A 568 11.21 -19.79 9.63
N GLU A 569 12.40 -19.66 10.22
CA GLU A 569 12.76 -18.59 11.14
C GLU A 569 14.11 -18.03 10.69
N ARG A 570 14.20 -16.71 10.55
CA ARG A 570 15.47 -16.06 10.19
C ARG A 570 16.34 -15.95 11.43
N THR A 571 17.47 -16.65 11.43
CA THR A 571 18.58 -16.34 12.34
C THR A 571 19.06 -14.91 12.10
N HIS A 572 19.15 -14.13 13.17
CA HIS A 572 19.63 -12.74 13.17
C HIS A 572 21.16 -12.64 13.06
#